data_AF-A0A928V343-F1
#
_entry.id   AF-A0A928V343-F1
#
_cell.length_a   1.000
_cell.length_b   1.000
_cell.length_c   1.000
_cell.angle_alpha   90.00
_cell.angle_beta   90.00
_cell.angle_gamma   90.00
#
_symmetry.space_group_name_H-M   'P 1'
#
loop_
_entity.id
_entity.type
_entity.pdbx_description
1 polymer ?
#
loop_
_entity_poly.entity_id
_entity_poly.type
_entity_poly.pdbx_seq_one_letter_code
_entity_poly.pdbx_strand_id
1 'polypeptide(L)'
;MSENYKARKFSRVAQRFVCPIYKKDGLGGFYFSSTITFVKYKSEFFCIFAAHALDKSEIGIENFGVFAIDGSFISLAEITHTYKIYTEYDIVICNTIYKIEDKNYFDIEDIRPSKSFKENGFAWIGFPQAKAVKNIHKTKSTKPHIAQYVTHLSDGTLKWENAKFLLLGSELYSKTSTDLIGKHDNENVTYEHEGYKHKGYSLRGMSGGAFFHVDREINFESPEIDSYFFAGIGLEYNDRDKVIKGRSRSLILNLIIDFLGS
;
A
#
# COMPACT_ATOMS: atom_id res chain seq x y z
N MET A 1 -6.01 27.98 -9.09
CA MET A 1 -5.61 26.57 -9.29
C MET A 1 -6.81 25.70 -8.91
N SER A 2 -7.33 24.83 -9.79
CA SER A 2 -8.60 24.12 -9.53
C SER A 2 -8.45 23.05 -8.44
N GLU A 3 -9.50 22.79 -7.65
CA GLU A 3 -9.51 21.76 -6.59
C GLU A 3 -9.10 20.37 -7.11
N ASN A 4 -9.51 20.04 -8.34
CA ASN A 4 -9.12 18.81 -9.04
C ASN A 4 -7.59 18.67 -9.22
N TYR A 5 -6.85 19.77 -9.39
CA TYR A 5 -5.39 19.73 -9.52
C TYR A 5 -4.71 19.38 -8.18
N LYS A 6 -5.20 19.94 -7.06
CA LYS A 6 -4.66 19.68 -5.73
C LYS A 6 -4.91 18.22 -5.30
N ALA A 7 -6.12 17.70 -5.55
CA ALA A 7 -6.47 16.30 -5.29
C ALA A 7 -5.58 15.30 -6.05
N ARG A 8 -5.24 15.60 -7.32
CA ARG A 8 -4.31 14.78 -8.12
C ARG A 8 -2.88 14.79 -7.60
N LYS A 9 -2.41 15.90 -7.03
CA LYS A 9 -1.06 15.97 -6.47
C LYS A 9 -0.99 15.19 -5.17
N PHE A 10 -2.03 15.26 -4.35
CA PHE A 10 -2.19 14.48 -3.14
C PHE A 10 -2.15 12.97 -3.40
N SER A 11 -3.04 12.47 -4.26
CA SER A 11 -3.13 11.03 -4.55
C SER A 11 -1.84 10.46 -5.15
N ARG A 12 -1.13 11.24 -5.96
CA ARG A 12 0.20 10.89 -6.49
C ARG A 12 1.27 10.76 -5.41
N VAL A 13 1.32 11.66 -4.42
CA VAL A 13 2.27 11.56 -3.30
C VAL A 13 1.90 10.37 -2.39
N ALA A 14 0.62 10.19 -2.09
CA ALA A 14 0.12 9.07 -1.28
C ALA A 14 0.52 7.71 -1.90
N GLN A 15 0.42 7.56 -3.22
CA GLN A 15 0.79 6.32 -3.92
C GLN A 15 2.24 5.91 -3.67
N ARG A 16 3.16 6.86 -3.44
CA ARG A 16 4.59 6.55 -3.24
C ARG A 16 4.90 5.85 -1.92
N PHE A 17 3.95 5.80 -0.98
CA PHE A 17 4.08 5.05 0.27
C PHE A 17 3.69 3.58 0.15
N VAL A 18 3.15 3.16 -1.00
CA VAL A 18 2.72 1.78 -1.25
C VAL A 18 3.21 1.26 -2.60
N CYS A 19 3.22 -0.06 -2.77
CA CYS A 19 3.56 -0.70 -4.04
C CYS A 19 2.74 -1.98 -4.25
N PRO A 20 2.37 -2.34 -5.49
CA PRO A 20 1.83 -3.66 -5.77
C PRO A 20 2.94 -4.71 -5.57
N ILE A 21 2.62 -5.80 -4.87
CA ILE A 21 3.52 -6.96 -4.79
C ILE A 21 3.03 -8.07 -5.71
N TYR A 22 3.99 -8.68 -6.39
CA TYR A 22 3.78 -9.79 -7.30
C TYR A 22 4.52 -11.01 -6.76
N LYS A 23 3.93 -12.18 -7.00
CA LYS A 23 4.59 -13.44 -6.73
C LYS A 23 4.96 -14.14 -8.02
N LYS A 24 6.15 -14.74 -8.04
CA LYS A 24 6.66 -15.57 -9.12
C LYS A 24 6.04 -16.97 -9.03
N ASP A 25 5.51 -17.48 -10.14
CA ASP A 25 4.72 -18.74 -10.18
C ASP A 25 5.55 -20.03 -10.31
N GLY A 26 6.88 -19.95 -10.16
CA GLY A 26 7.80 -21.08 -10.34
C GLY A 26 8.02 -21.52 -11.81
N LEU A 27 7.12 -21.15 -12.73
CA LEU A 27 7.22 -21.41 -14.18
C LEU A 27 7.78 -20.23 -14.97
N GLY A 28 8.18 -19.17 -14.26
CA GLY A 28 8.75 -17.95 -14.81
C GLY A 28 7.72 -16.88 -15.16
N GLY A 29 6.45 -17.08 -14.79
CA GLY A 29 5.41 -16.04 -14.81
C GLY A 29 5.26 -15.36 -13.45
N PHE A 30 4.34 -14.40 -13.39
CA PHE A 30 4.03 -13.63 -12.18
C PHE A 30 2.53 -13.51 -11.99
N TYR A 31 2.11 -13.36 -10.75
CA TYR A 31 0.75 -12.98 -10.41
C TYR A 31 0.72 -11.84 -9.41
N PHE A 32 -0.25 -10.96 -9.57
CA PHE A 32 -0.52 -9.93 -8.58
C PHE A 32 -0.99 -10.59 -7.28
N SER A 33 -0.31 -10.27 -6.17
CA SER A 33 -0.64 -10.79 -4.85
C SER A 33 -1.47 -9.79 -4.06
N SER A 34 -0.84 -8.70 -3.61
CA SER A 34 -1.45 -7.73 -2.71
C SER A 34 -0.70 -6.39 -2.74
N THR A 35 -0.77 -5.61 -1.66
CA THR A 35 -0.10 -4.33 -1.50
C THR A 35 0.96 -4.40 -0.40
N ILE A 36 2.08 -3.69 -0.59
CA ILE A 36 3.07 -3.44 0.46
C ILE A 36 3.13 -1.96 0.82
N THR A 37 3.35 -1.67 2.10
CA THR A 37 3.49 -0.32 2.68
C THR A 37 4.90 -0.07 3.18
N PHE A 38 5.40 1.15 2.99
CA PHE A 38 6.74 1.56 3.43
C PHE A 38 6.68 2.44 4.68
N VAL A 39 7.43 2.05 5.71
CA VAL A 39 7.52 2.79 6.99
C VAL A 39 8.97 2.91 7.43
N LYS A 40 9.32 4.00 8.11
CA LYS A 40 10.61 4.17 8.76
C LYS A 40 10.42 4.24 10.28
N TYR A 41 11.39 3.70 10.99
CA TYR A 41 11.51 3.79 12.45
C TYR A 41 12.96 4.11 12.77
N LYS A 42 13.23 5.21 13.48
CA LYS A 42 14.57 5.78 13.62
C LYS A 42 15.22 5.98 12.24
N SER A 43 16.42 5.41 12.03
CA SER A 43 17.15 5.43 10.77
C SER A 43 16.93 4.20 9.90
N GLU A 44 16.04 3.29 10.30
CA GLU A 44 15.80 2.02 9.60
C GLU A 44 14.53 2.07 8.75
N PHE A 45 14.54 1.32 7.65
CA PHE A 45 13.50 1.32 6.63
C PHE A 45 12.86 -0.05 6.54
N PHE A 46 11.54 -0.09 6.56
CA PHE A 46 10.77 -1.32 6.56
C PHE A 46 9.76 -1.33 5.42
N CYS A 47 9.47 -2.52 4.93
CA CYS A 47 8.30 -2.76 4.11
C CYS A 47 7.40 -3.81 4.78
N ILE A 48 6.09 -3.53 4.80
CA ILE A 48 5.10 -4.26 5.59
C ILE A 48 3.93 -4.65 4.69
N PHE A 49 3.51 -5.91 4.75
CA PHE A 49 2.35 -6.42 4.02
C PHE A 49 1.61 -7.49 4.82
N ALA A 50 0.45 -7.92 4.32
CA ALA A 50 -0.38 -8.90 5.01
C ALA A 50 0.22 -10.32 4.90
N ALA A 51 0.25 -11.08 5.99
CA ALA A 51 0.82 -12.44 6.02
C ALA A 51 0.02 -13.43 5.19
N HIS A 52 -1.31 -13.27 5.07
CA HIS A 52 -2.14 -14.10 4.21
C HIS A 52 -1.82 -13.94 2.71
N ALA A 53 -1.02 -12.95 2.33
CA ALA A 53 -0.50 -12.84 0.98
C ALA A 53 0.57 -13.92 0.69
N LEU A 54 1.21 -14.45 1.73
CA LEU A 54 2.06 -15.63 1.65
C LEU A 54 1.17 -16.87 1.53
N ASP A 55 1.46 -17.74 0.57
CA ASP A 55 0.74 -19.02 0.48
C ASP A 55 1.01 -19.84 1.74
N LYS A 56 0.01 -20.56 2.25
CA LYS A 56 0.15 -21.39 3.47
C LYS A 56 1.27 -22.44 3.40
N SER A 57 1.70 -22.80 2.19
CA SER A 57 2.77 -23.74 1.91
C SER A 57 4.15 -23.08 1.73
N GLU A 58 4.20 -21.76 1.62
CA GLU A 58 5.45 -21.00 1.52
C GLU A 58 5.88 -20.50 2.89
N ILE A 59 7.19 -20.61 3.16
CA ILE A 59 7.78 -20.32 4.48
C ILE A 59 8.45 -18.92 4.49
N GLY A 60 8.39 -18.19 3.38
CA GLY A 60 9.16 -16.95 3.23
C GLY A 60 8.71 -16.03 2.11
N ILE A 61 9.55 -15.02 1.87
CA ILE A 61 9.29 -13.89 0.97
C ILE A 61 10.00 -14.01 -0.38
N GLU A 62 10.69 -15.13 -0.64
CA GLU A 62 11.65 -15.29 -1.73
C GLU A 62 11.00 -15.14 -3.12
N ASN A 63 9.77 -15.62 -3.25
CA ASN A 63 9.00 -15.55 -4.49
C ASN A 63 8.23 -14.25 -4.65
N PHE A 64 8.23 -13.36 -3.64
CA PHE A 64 7.53 -12.09 -3.66
C PHE A 64 8.47 -10.97 -4.06
N GLY A 65 7.94 -9.96 -4.74
CA GLY A 65 8.74 -8.85 -5.21
C GLY A 65 7.93 -7.77 -5.87
N VAL A 66 8.65 -6.76 -6.35
CA VAL A 66 8.11 -5.60 -7.06
C VAL A 66 8.78 -5.47 -8.42
N PHE A 67 8.12 -4.80 -9.36
CA PHE A 67 8.76 -4.47 -10.63
C PHE A 67 9.48 -3.12 -10.53
N ALA A 68 10.76 -3.09 -10.93
CA ALA A 68 11.53 -1.87 -11.14
C ALA A 68 11.24 -1.28 -12.52
N ILE A 69 11.56 0.00 -12.70
CA ILE A 69 11.20 0.80 -13.88
C ILE A 69 11.69 0.18 -15.20
N ASP A 70 12.86 -0.47 -15.18
CA ASP A 70 13.42 -1.18 -16.35
C ASP A 70 12.68 -2.49 -16.68
N GLY A 71 11.62 -2.80 -15.93
CA GLY A 71 10.85 -4.04 -16.01
C GLY A 71 11.50 -5.22 -15.29
N SER A 72 12.60 -5.03 -14.56
CA SER A 72 13.17 -6.07 -13.72
C SER A 72 12.25 -6.41 -12.55
N PHE A 73 12.25 -7.67 -12.15
CA PHE A 73 11.62 -8.11 -10.91
C PHE A 73 12.67 -8.08 -9.80
N ILE A 74 12.40 -7.29 -8.76
CA ILE A 74 13.24 -7.20 -7.56
C ILE A 74 12.57 -8.08 -6.51
N SER A 75 13.24 -9.17 -6.11
CA SER A 75 12.73 -10.02 -5.03
C SER A 75 12.82 -9.28 -3.71
N LEU A 76 11.82 -9.45 -2.84
CA LEU A 76 11.87 -8.92 -1.48
C LEU A 76 13.07 -9.50 -0.72
N ALA A 77 13.45 -10.75 -0.98
CA ALA A 77 14.62 -11.38 -0.35
C ALA A 77 15.95 -10.70 -0.74
N GLU A 78 16.04 -10.07 -1.92
CA GLU A 78 17.25 -9.37 -2.38
C GLU A 78 17.45 -8.02 -1.69
N ILE A 79 16.35 -7.39 -1.24
CA ILE A 79 16.37 -6.05 -0.64
C ILE A 79 16.14 -6.07 0.87
N THR A 80 15.99 -7.25 1.47
CA THR A 80 15.66 -7.43 2.88
C THR A 80 16.86 -7.99 3.63
N HIS A 81 17.28 -7.31 4.70
CA HIS A 81 18.30 -7.80 5.62
C HIS A 81 17.80 -8.98 6.45
N THR A 82 16.59 -8.83 7.01
CA THR A 82 15.89 -9.86 7.78
C THR A 82 14.39 -9.58 7.75
N TYR A 83 13.57 -10.60 7.97
CA TYR A 83 12.11 -10.47 8.05
C TYR A 83 11.53 -11.34 9.14
N LYS A 84 10.32 -10.98 9.59
CA LYS A 84 9.54 -11.77 10.55
C LYS A 84 8.08 -11.82 10.13
N ILE A 85 7.49 -13.02 10.24
CA ILE A 85 6.08 -13.28 9.94
C ILE A 85 5.33 -13.40 11.26
N TYR A 86 4.47 -12.42 11.53
CA TYR A 86 3.58 -12.41 12.68
C TYR A 86 2.21 -12.95 12.27
N THR A 87 2.08 -14.27 12.26
CA THR A 87 0.87 -14.95 11.75
C THR A 87 -0.37 -14.58 12.57
N GLU A 88 -0.26 -14.43 13.90
CA GLU A 88 -1.41 -14.04 14.73
C GLU A 88 -1.96 -12.64 14.41
N TYR A 89 -1.09 -11.75 13.92
CA TYR A 89 -1.47 -10.38 13.55
C TYR A 89 -1.74 -10.21 12.07
N ASP A 90 -1.49 -11.24 11.26
CA ASP A 90 -1.57 -11.23 9.80
C ASP A 90 -0.63 -10.20 9.16
N ILE A 91 0.61 -10.10 9.68
CA ILE A 91 1.60 -9.10 9.27
C ILE A 91 2.95 -9.74 8.96
N VAL A 92 3.59 -9.30 7.89
CA VAL A 92 5.00 -9.54 7.59
C VAL A 92 5.75 -8.22 7.69
N ILE A 93 6.86 -8.21 8.42
CA ILE A 93 7.76 -7.06 8.53
C ILE A 93 9.10 -7.45 7.93
N CYS A 94 9.57 -6.67 6.96
CA CYS A 94 10.90 -6.85 6.36
C CYS A 94 11.74 -5.60 6.66
N ASN A 95 12.92 -5.78 7.27
CA ASN A 95 13.92 -4.73 7.39
C ASN A 95 14.69 -4.63 6.07
N THR A 96 14.62 -3.50 5.40
CA THR A 96 15.26 -3.31 4.09
C THR A 96 16.70 -2.87 4.22
N ILE A 97 17.59 -3.36 3.34
CA ILE A 97 19.01 -3.02 3.33
C ILE A 97 19.22 -1.53 3.03
N TYR A 98 18.37 -0.95 2.19
CA TYR A 98 18.39 0.44 1.80
C TYR A 98 16.98 0.94 1.48
N LYS A 99 16.81 2.27 1.53
CA LYS A 99 15.59 2.93 1.07
C LYS A 99 15.34 2.59 -0.40
N ILE A 100 14.16 2.05 -0.71
CA ILE A 100 13.74 1.78 -2.09
C ILE A 100 13.58 3.12 -2.81
N GLU A 101 14.26 3.24 -3.95
CA GLU A 101 14.24 4.45 -4.77
C GLU A 101 12.81 4.83 -5.17
N ASP A 102 12.56 6.13 -5.27
CA ASP A 102 11.27 6.73 -5.56
C ASP A 102 10.12 6.43 -4.58
N LYS A 103 10.37 5.77 -3.45
CA LYS A 103 9.38 5.55 -2.41
C LYS A 103 9.46 6.57 -1.28
N ASN A 104 8.28 6.88 -0.74
CA ASN A 104 8.11 7.61 0.49
C ASN A 104 7.91 6.62 1.63
N TYR A 105 8.29 7.03 2.84
CA TYR A 105 8.21 6.20 4.03
C TYR A 105 7.48 6.97 5.10
N PHE A 106 6.44 6.36 5.66
CA PHE A 106 5.79 6.95 6.81
C PHE A 106 6.73 6.94 8.01
N ASP A 107 6.86 8.07 8.68
CA ASP A 107 7.49 8.08 10.00
C ASP A 107 6.53 7.48 11.02
N ILE A 108 6.84 6.29 11.54
CA ILE A 108 5.97 5.63 12.52
C ILE A 108 6.04 6.30 13.91
N GLU A 109 7.10 7.04 14.18
CA GLU A 109 7.29 7.79 15.44
C GLU A 109 6.57 9.14 15.44
N ASP A 110 6.09 9.57 14.27
CA ASP A 110 5.34 10.81 14.16
C ASP A 110 3.93 10.66 14.72
N ILE A 111 3.76 11.23 15.92
CA ILE A 111 2.51 11.25 16.67
C ILE A 111 1.74 12.55 16.54
N ARG A 112 2.14 13.46 15.64
CA ARG A 112 1.49 14.77 15.50
C ARG A 112 -0.02 14.60 15.27
N PRO A 113 -0.84 15.45 15.91
CA PRO A 113 -2.29 15.35 15.80
C PRO A 113 -2.73 15.69 14.36
N SER A 114 -3.21 14.68 13.63
CA SER A 114 -3.73 14.85 12.29
C SER A 114 -5.20 15.27 12.30
N LYS A 115 -5.59 16.18 11.41
CA LYS A 115 -7.00 16.47 11.12
C LYS A 115 -7.52 15.53 10.02
N SER A 116 -8.31 14.53 10.37
CA SER A 116 -8.74 13.42 9.51
C SER A 116 -9.39 13.74 8.14
N PHE A 117 -9.28 12.79 7.19
CA PHE A 117 -9.80 12.85 5.79
C PHE A 117 -11.33 13.02 5.70
N LYS A 118 -12.07 12.40 6.63
CA LYS A 118 -13.45 12.72 7.02
C LYS A 118 -13.44 13.23 8.46
N GLU A 119 -14.48 13.89 8.98
CA GLU A 119 -14.53 14.15 10.43
C GLU A 119 -14.39 12.82 11.17
N ASN A 120 -13.35 12.69 11.99
CA ASN A 120 -12.96 11.45 12.66
C ASN A 120 -12.72 10.25 11.72
N GLY A 121 -12.17 10.42 10.51
CA GLY A 121 -11.89 9.34 9.56
C GLY A 121 -10.41 9.01 9.31
N PHE A 122 -10.15 8.05 8.43
CA PHE A 122 -8.82 7.76 7.89
C PHE A 122 -8.90 7.40 6.41
N ALA A 123 -7.77 7.48 5.71
CA ALA A 123 -7.64 7.03 4.34
C ALA A 123 -7.06 5.60 4.30
N TRP A 124 -7.50 4.78 3.35
CA TRP A 124 -6.89 3.51 3.01
C TRP A 124 -6.40 3.55 1.57
N ILE A 125 -5.10 3.33 1.35
CA ILE A 125 -4.50 3.25 0.02
C ILE A 125 -3.94 1.85 -0.25
N GLY A 126 -4.23 1.32 -1.44
CA GLY A 126 -3.68 0.06 -1.91
C GLY A 126 -4.10 -0.27 -3.33
N PHE A 127 -3.68 -1.43 -3.83
CA PHE A 127 -3.90 -1.86 -5.20
C PHE A 127 -4.95 -2.97 -5.25
N PRO A 128 -6.19 -2.71 -5.68
CA PRO A 128 -7.15 -3.78 -5.89
C PRO A 128 -6.71 -4.65 -7.07
N GLN A 129 -6.84 -5.97 -6.91
CA GLN A 129 -6.58 -6.95 -7.96
C GLN A 129 -7.46 -6.71 -9.20
N ALA A 130 -8.66 -6.15 -9.02
CA ALA A 130 -9.55 -5.78 -10.13
C ALA A 130 -8.97 -4.69 -11.04
N LYS A 131 -7.96 -3.95 -10.60
CA LYS A 131 -7.26 -2.91 -11.37
C LYS A 131 -5.78 -3.24 -11.59
N ALA A 132 -5.40 -4.51 -11.48
CA ALA A 132 -4.06 -5.00 -11.73
C ALA A 132 -4.06 -6.04 -12.85
N VAL A 133 -2.93 -6.13 -13.56
CA VAL A 133 -2.62 -7.25 -14.45
C VAL A 133 -2.42 -8.47 -13.56
N LYS A 134 -3.49 -9.26 -13.43
CA LYS A 134 -3.56 -10.35 -12.46
C LYS A 134 -2.49 -11.41 -12.68
N ASN A 135 -2.24 -11.77 -13.94
CA ASN A 135 -1.32 -12.82 -14.34
C ASN A 135 -0.47 -12.31 -15.51
N ILE A 136 0.84 -12.45 -15.37
CA ILE A 136 1.83 -12.21 -16.41
C ILE A 136 2.40 -13.57 -16.78
N HIS A 137 2.00 -14.07 -17.95
CA HIS A 137 2.48 -15.35 -18.45
C HIS A 137 4.01 -15.31 -18.68
N LYS A 138 4.69 -16.45 -18.52
CA LYS A 138 6.15 -16.58 -18.69
C LYS A 138 6.71 -16.07 -20.03
N THR A 139 5.90 -16.08 -21.09
CA THR A 139 6.33 -15.53 -22.40
C THR A 139 6.33 -14.00 -22.45
N LYS A 140 5.72 -13.35 -21.46
CA LYS A 140 5.64 -11.89 -21.30
C LYS A 140 6.36 -11.40 -20.04
N SER A 141 7.11 -12.25 -19.36
CA SER A 141 7.84 -11.91 -18.12
C SER A 141 9.23 -11.33 -18.37
N THR A 142 9.64 -11.18 -19.63
CA THR A 142 10.91 -10.53 -20.00
C THR A 142 10.90 -9.05 -19.64
N LYS A 143 12.04 -8.49 -19.22
CA LYS A 143 12.19 -7.05 -18.90
C LYS A 143 11.53 -6.11 -19.92
N PRO A 144 11.74 -6.26 -21.25
CA PRO A 144 11.13 -5.35 -22.23
C PRO A 144 9.59 -5.38 -22.24
N HIS A 145 8.97 -6.55 -22.01
CA HIS A 145 7.53 -6.66 -21.92
C HIS A 145 6.97 -6.04 -20.63
N ILE A 146 7.66 -6.22 -19.51
CA ILE A 146 7.25 -5.60 -18.25
C ILE A 146 7.40 -4.08 -18.33
N ALA A 147 8.49 -3.59 -18.93
CA ALA A 147 8.75 -2.16 -19.09
C ALA A 147 7.67 -1.44 -19.93
N GLN A 148 6.92 -2.16 -20.77
CA GLN A 148 5.75 -1.59 -21.49
C GLN A 148 4.63 -1.14 -20.55
N TYR A 149 4.61 -1.62 -19.31
CA TYR A 149 3.69 -1.14 -18.28
C TYR A 149 4.14 0.17 -17.62
N VAL A 150 5.28 0.74 -17.99
CA VAL A 150 5.74 2.04 -17.52
C VAL A 150 5.44 3.10 -18.57
N THR A 151 4.69 4.12 -18.18
CA THR A 151 4.44 5.32 -19.01
C THR A 151 5.27 6.49 -18.49
N HIS A 152 5.97 7.15 -19.39
CA HIS A 152 6.67 8.41 -19.13
C HIS A 152 5.69 9.57 -19.31
N LEU A 153 5.42 10.31 -18.24
CA LEU A 153 4.59 11.51 -18.29
C LEU A 153 5.42 12.71 -18.76
N SER A 154 4.74 13.73 -19.30
CA SER A 154 5.36 14.93 -19.87
C SER A 154 6.15 15.76 -18.85
N ASP A 155 5.92 15.56 -17.55
CA ASP A 155 6.64 16.21 -16.46
C ASP A 155 7.87 15.41 -15.98
N GLY A 156 8.26 14.35 -16.70
CA GLY A 156 9.37 13.46 -16.35
C GLY A 156 9.00 12.39 -15.32
N THR A 157 7.78 12.41 -14.77
CA THR A 157 7.31 11.40 -13.82
C THR A 157 7.04 10.07 -14.51
N LEU A 158 7.35 8.97 -13.83
CA LEU A 158 7.06 7.62 -14.28
C LEU A 158 5.78 7.10 -13.64
N LYS A 159 4.95 6.41 -14.44
CA LYS A 159 3.70 5.82 -13.98
C LYS A 159 3.59 4.37 -14.40
N TRP A 160 3.37 3.49 -13.42
CA TRP A 160 3.01 2.10 -13.66
C TRP A 160 1.53 1.97 -14.06
N GLU A 161 1.27 1.26 -15.14
CA GLU A 161 -0.06 0.93 -15.66
C GLU A 161 -0.45 -0.55 -15.42
N ASN A 162 0.50 -1.38 -14.95
CA ASN A 162 0.21 -2.78 -14.57
C ASN A 162 -0.68 -2.89 -13.32
N ALA A 163 -0.70 -1.89 -12.45
CA ALA A 163 -1.62 -1.84 -11.32
C ALA A 163 -2.00 -0.40 -10.99
N LYS A 164 -3.30 -0.15 -10.77
CA LYS A 164 -3.83 1.16 -10.38
C LYS A 164 -4.31 1.12 -8.94
N PHE A 165 -3.82 2.04 -8.12
CA PHE A 165 -4.24 2.14 -6.73
C PHE A 165 -5.68 2.64 -6.59
N LEU A 166 -6.28 2.38 -5.44
CA LEU A 166 -7.42 3.10 -4.92
C LEU A 166 -7.02 3.78 -3.61
N LEU A 167 -7.57 4.98 -3.41
CA LEU A 167 -7.45 5.75 -2.19
C LEU A 167 -8.88 5.98 -1.67
N LEU A 168 -9.20 5.38 -0.54
CA LEU A 168 -10.55 5.34 0.02
C LEU A 168 -10.61 6.17 1.29
N GLY A 169 -11.60 7.04 1.42
CA GLY A 169 -11.95 7.64 2.71
C GLY A 169 -12.84 6.68 3.51
N SER A 170 -12.52 6.50 4.79
CA SER A 170 -13.30 5.69 5.71
C SER A 170 -13.64 6.48 6.98
N GLU A 171 -14.84 6.25 7.50
CA GLU A 171 -15.28 6.77 8.80
C GLU A 171 -14.75 5.85 9.89
N LEU A 172 -14.13 6.40 10.94
CA LEU A 172 -13.66 5.59 12.05
C LEU A 172 -14.85 4.94 12.77
N TYR A 173 -14.79 3.63 12.92
CA TYR A 173 -15.78 2.88 13.68
C TYR A 173 -15.23 2.43 15.04
N SER A 174 -13.99 1.94 15.07
CA SER A 174 -13.32 1.53 16.31
C SER A 174 -11.80 1.66 16.17
N LYS A 175 -11.14 2.03 17.27
CA LYS A 175 -9.68 2.10 17.39
C LYS A 175 -9.27 1.56 18.75
N THR A 176 -8.39 0.57 18.77
CA THR A 176 -7.73 0.05 19.97
C THR A 176 -6.21 0.16 19.77
N SER A 177 -5.42 -0.32 20.76
CA SER A 177 -3.98 -0.47 20.59
C SER A 177 -3.62 -1.52 19.53
N THR A 178 -4.51 -2.46 19.24
CA THR A 178 -4.30 -3.56 18.27
C THR A 178 -4.89 -3.25 16.90
N ASP A 179 -6.10 -2.69 16.87
CA ASP A 179 -6.95 -2.68 15.69
C ASP A 179 -7.36 -1.27 15.28
N LEU A 180 -7.53 -1.08 13.97
CA LEU A 180 -8.17 0.09 13.39
C LEU A 180 -9.27 -0.38 12.44
N ILE A 181 -10.51 0.02 12.73
CA ILE A 181 -11.70 -0.43 12.02
C ILE A 181 -12.45 0.79 11.51
N GLY A 182 -12.81 0.78 10.24
CA GLY A 182 -13.56 1.85 9.60
C GLY A 182 -14.77 1.34 8.82
N LYS A 183 -15.74 2.22 8.61
CA LYS A 183 -16.88 1.99 7.72
C LYS A 183 -16.59 2.57 6.35
N HIS A 184 -16.91 1.80 5.31
CA HIS A 184 -16.81 2.24 3.92
C HIS A 184 -17.90 1.57 3.11
N ASP A 185 -18.76 2.40 2.51
CA ASP A 185 -19.76 1.94 1.57
C ASP A 185 -19.16 1.91 0.17
N ASN A 186 -19.15 0.72 -0.44
CA ASN A 186 -18.65 0.51 -1.79
C ASN A 186 -19.78 0.49 -2.84
N GLU A 187 -20.96 0.97 -2.47
CA GLU A 187 -22.09 1.22 -3.37
C GLU A 187 -22.15 2.70 -3.75
N ASN A 188 -22.58 2.99 -4.98
CA ASN A 188 -22.79 4.35 -5.49
C ASN A 188 -21.56 5.27 -5.35
N VAL A 189 -20.39 4.75 -5.71
CA VAL A 189 -19.11 5.44 -5.59
C VAL A 189 -18.77 6.25 -6.84
N THR A 190 -18.05 7.36 -6.66
CA THR A 190 -17.53 8.17 -7.78
C THR A 190 -16.02 8.15 -7.77
N TYR A 191 -15.42 7.67 -8.86
CA TYR A 191 -13.97 7.67 -9.06
C TYR A 191 -13.52 8.90 -9.85
N GLU A 192 -12.40 9.51 -9.44
CA GLU A 192 -11.89 10.75 -10.04
C GLU A 192 -11.71 10.68 -11.56
N HIS A 193 -11.32 9.52 -12.09
CA HIS A 193 -11.02 9.33 -13.52
C HIS A 193 -12.05 8.49 -14.28
N GLU A 194 -13.02 7.90 -13.59
CA GLU A 194 -13.99 6.97 -14.21
C GLU A 194 -15.45 7.35 -13.93
N GLY A 195 -15.67 8.41 -13.15
CA GLY A 195 -17.00 8.86 -12.80
C GLY A 195 -17.74 7.90 -11.87
N TYR A 196 -19.06 8.01 -11.89
CA TYR A 196 -19.97 7.27 -11.02
C TYR A 196 -20.04 5.78 -11.39
N LYS A 197 -20.09 4.92 -10.37
CA LYS A 197 -20.38 3.49 -10.48
C LYS A 197 -21.37 3.08 -9.39
N HIS A 198 -22.40 2.35 -9.77
CA HIS A 198 -23.36 1.77 -8.82
C HIS A 198 -22.69 0.80 -7.84
N LYS A 199 -21.71 0.02 -8.32
CA LYS A 199 -20.89 -0.86 -7.48
C LYS A 199 -19.43 -0.55 -7.72
N GLY A 200 -18.70 -0.26 -6.66
CA GLY A 200 -17.27 -0.03 -6.73
C GLY A 200 -16.48 -1.28 -7.08
N TYR A 201 -15.19 -1.08 -7.34
CA TYR A 201 -14.24 -2.17 -7.54
C TYR A 201 -14.17 -3.08 -6.32
N SER A 202 -13.94 -4.37 -6.53
CA SER A 202 -13.58 -5.27 -5.43
C SER A 202 -12.29 -4.78 -4.78
N LEU A 203 -12.29 -4.69 -3.45
CA LEU A 203 -11.13 -4.25 -2.67
C LEU A 203 -10.12 -5.39 -2.40
N ARG A 204 -10.38 -6.60 -2.91
CA ARG A 204 -9.42 -7.73 -2.86
C ARG A 204 -8.09 -7.30 -3.49
N GLY A 205 -6.98 -7.60 -2.81
CA GLY A 205 -5.63 -7.18 -3.21
C GLY A 205 -5.12 -5.92 -2.52
N MET A 206 -5.99 -5.12 -1.88
CA MET A 206 -5.58 -3.94 -1.11
C MET A 206 -4.98 -4.29 0.26
N SER A 207 -4.99 -5.56 0.67
CA SER A 207 -4.38 -6.01 1.91
C SER A 207 -2.90 -5.69 1.95
N GLY A 208 -2.41 -5.27 3.11
CA GLY A 208 -1.07 -4.70 3.29
C GLY A 208 -0.95 -3.22 2.90
N GLY A 209 -2.01 -2.62 2.36
CA GLY A 209 -2.09 -1.18 2.08
C GLY A 209 -2.16 -0.31 3.34
N ALA A 210 -1.75 0.95 3.23
CA ALA A 210 -1.60 1.83 4.38
C ALA A 210 -2.93 2.46 4.80
N PHE A 211 -3.19 2.45 6.11
CA PHE A 211 -4.09 3.42 6.73
C PHE A 211 -3.30 4.66 7.13
N PHE A 212 -3.84 5.83 6.83
CA PHE A 212 -3.19 7.09 7.21
C PHE A 212 -4.18 8.22 7.41
N HIS A 213 -3.75 9.22 8.15
CA HIS A 213 -4.39 10.52 8.23
C HIS A 213 -3.56 11.55 7.49
N VAL A 214 -4.15 12.70 7.19
CA VAL A 214 -3.45 13.83 6.61
C VAL A 214 -3.75 15.09 7.40
N ASP A 215 -2.95 16.14 7.27
CA ASP A 215 -3.34 17.44 7.80
C ASP A 215 -4.39 18.07 6.86
N ARG A 216 -5.49 18.59 7.42
CA ARG A 216 -6.69 19.00 6.65
C ARG A 216 -6.48 20.22 5.76
N GLU A 217 -5.31 20.86 5.81
CA GLU A 217 -4.98 21.92 4.87
C GLU A 217 -4.52 21.31 3.54
N ILE A 218 -5.37 20.51 2.88
CA ILE A 218 -5.24 20.07 1.47
C ILE A 218 -5.35 21.29 0.51
N ASN A 219 -5.09 22.50 1.02
CA ASN A 219 -4.89 23.72 0.26
C ASN A 219 -3.42 23.97 -0.08
N PHE A 220 -2.47 23.17 0.40
CA PHE A 220 -1.07 23.31 0.00
C PHE A 220 -0.93 23.22 -1.52
N GLU A 221 -0.24 24.21 -2.11
CA GLU A 221 0.18 24.17 -3.51
C GLU A 221 1.11 22.96 -3.79
N SER A 222 1.67 22.36 -2.74
CA SER A 222 2.46 21.12 -2.73
C SER A 222 2.23 20.33 -1.44
N PRO A 223 1.52 19.18 -1.45
CA PRO A 223 1.48 18.30 -0.28
C PRO A 223 2.90 17.76 -0.01
N GLU A 224 3.40 18.02 1.19
CA GLU A 224 4.70 17.53 1.64
C GLU A 224 4.58 16.09 2.14
N ILE A 225 5.68 15.33 2.11
CA ILE A 225 5.73 13.95 2.61
C ILE A 225 5.30 13.91 4.09
N ASP A 226 5.67 14.95 4.84
CA ASP A 226 5.40 15.08 6.28
C ASP A 226 3.93 15.41 6.60
N SER A 227 3.07 15.54 5.58
CA SER A 227 1.62 15.71 5.74
C SER A 227 0.86 14.38 5.83
N TYR A 228 1.55 13.23 5.76
CA TYR A 228 0.97 11.89 5.75
C TYR A 228 1.33 11.13 7.03
N PHE A 229 0.34 10.89 7.89
CA PHE A 229 0.53 10.29 9.20
C PHE A 229 0.04 8.86 9.23
N PHE A 230 0.94 7.92 9.51
CA PHE A 230 0.58 6.50 9.52
C PHE A 230 -0.39 6.17 10.64
N ALA A 231 -1.48 5.50 10.28
CA ALA A 231 -2.53 5.08 11.20
C ALA A 231 -2.55 3.55 11.38
N GLY A 232 -1.97 2.79 10.46
CA GLY A 232 -1.98 1.33 10.49
C GLY A 232 -1.85 0.66 9.13
N ILE A 233 -2.07 -0.66 9.10
CA ILE A 233 -2.08 -1.48 7.88
C ILE A 233 -3.48 -2.06 7.68
N GLY A 234 -4.08 -1.86 6.51
CA GLY A 234 -5.34 -2.47 6.12
C GLY A 234 -5.17 -3.91 5.67
N LEU A 235 -6.06 -4.79 6.14
CA LEU A 235 -5.98 -6.23 5.91
C LEU A 235 -7.17 -6.76 5.11
N GLU A 236 -8.38 -6.29 5.40
CA GLU A 236 -9.57 -6.82 4.74
C GLU A 236 -10.69 -5.80 4.61
N TYR A 237 -11.58 -6.06 3.65
CA TYR A 237 -12.89 -5.44 3.55
C TYR A 237 -13.96 -6.52 3.58
N ASN A 238 -14.94 -6.35 4.45
CA ASN A 238 -16.12 -7.18 4.51
C ASN A 238 -17.28 -6.46 3.81
N ASP A 239 -17.64 -6.96 2.62
CA ASP A 239 -18.73 -6.40 1.79
C ASP A 239 -20.09 -6.41 2.52
N ARG A 240 -20.36 -7.44 3.35
CA ARG A 240 -21.64 -7.60 4.05
C ARG A 240 -21.83 -6.55 5.13
N ASP A 241 -20.78 -6.31 5.92
CA ASP A 241 -20.83 -5.39 7.06
C ASP A 241 -20.41 -3.96 6.66
N LYS A 242 -19.91 -3.78 5.42
CA LYS A 242 -19.34 -2.52 4.90
C LYS A 242 -18.19 -2.01 5.78
N VAL A 243 -17.37 -2.93 6.28
CA VAL A 243 -16.29 -2.67 7.24
C VAL A 243 -14.92 -2.94 6.63
N ILE A 244 -14.02 -1.99 6.78
CA ILE A 244 -12.58 -2.14 6.57
C ILE A 244 -11.94 -2.48 7.92
N LYS A 245 -11.09 -3.50 7.96
CA LYS A 245 -10.31 -3.86 9.16
C LYS A 245 -8.82 -3.88 8.87
N GLY A 246 -8.05 -3.56 9.90
CA GLY A 246 -6.61 -3.67 9.88
C GLY A 246 -5.99 -3.46 11.25
N ARG A 247 -4.66 -3.41 11.27
CA ARG A 247 -3.87 -3.26 12.49
C ARG A 247 -3.51 -1.81 12.73
N SER A 248 -3.59 -1.39 13.98
CA SER A 248 -3.28 -0.01 14.38
C SER A 248 -1.77 0.28 14.28
N ARG A 249 -1.41 1.56 14.13
CA ARG A 249 -0.01 2.02 14.24
C ARG A 249 0.67 1.49 15.50
N SER A 250 -0.01 1.53 16.65
CA SER A 250 0.59 1.15 17.93
C SER A 250 1.01 -0.31 17.95
N LEU A 251 0.21 -1.21 17.35
CA LEU A 251 0.60 -2.60 17.18
C LEU A 251 1.80 -2.72 16.25
N ILE A 252 1.75 -2.10 15.07
CA ILE A 252 2.85 -2.17 14.09
C ILE A 252 4.18 -1.68 14.69
N LEU A 253 4.15 -0.57 15.44
CA LEU A 253 5.32 -0.07 16.15
C LEU A 253 5.86 -1.08 17.16
N ASN A 254 4.99 -1.69 17.97
CA ASN A 254 5.41 -2.71 18.93
C ASN A 254 6.02 -3.94 18.23
N LEU A 255 5.48 -4.35 17.08
CA LEU A 255 6.05 -5.44 16.29
C LEU A 255 7.41 -5.08 15.71
N ILE A 256 7.62 -3.84 15.24
CA ILE A 256 8.95 -3.38 14.79
C ILE A 256 9.94 -3.38 15.95
N ILE A 257 9.54 -2.91 17.13
CA ILE A 257 10.42 -2.88 18.32
C ILE A 257 10.79 -4.31 18.75
N ASP A 258 9.82 -5.22 18.80
CA ASP A 258 10.05 -6.65 19.08
C ASP A 258 10.99 -7.27 18.06
N PHE A 259 10.76 -7.01 16.77
CA PHE A 259 11.57 -7.50 15.66
C PHE A 259 13.03 -7.04 15.70
N LEU A 260 13.30 -5.80 16.13
CA LEU A 260 14.67 -5.29 16.27
C LEU A 260 15.34 -5.71 17.58
N GLY A 261 14.56 -6.13 18.58
CA GLY A 261 15.07 -6.62 19.86
C GLY A 261 15.40 -8.12 19.88
N SER A 262 14.99 -8.87 18.86
CA SER A 262 15.22 -10.31 18.69
C SER A 262 16.45 -10.60 17.84
#